data_AF-A0A845E4J2-F1
#
_entry.id   AF-A0A845E4J2-F1
#
_cell.length_a   1.000
_cell.length_b   1.000
_cell.length_c   1.000
_cell.angle_alpha   90.00
_cell.angle_beta   90.00
_cell.angle_gamma   90.00
#
_symmetry.space_group_name_H-M   'P 1'
#
loop_
_entity.id
_entity.type
_entity.pdbx_description
1 polymer ?
#
loop_
_entity_poly.entity_id
_entity_poly.type
_entity_poly.pdbx_seq_one_letter_code
_entity_poly.pdbx_strand_id
1 'polypeptide(L)'
;MRKRNVFLAVEHFEQGPFEKVLEAFRVRCERIGETAGTIYTAPLSYEELVALADFMDRSVYTLELQRKLSLKNFEEKLQAKYPGVKLQQLLAVYFRKEAVPLLDKK
;
A
#
# COMPACT_ATOMS: atom_id res chain seq x y z
N MET A 1 6.54 -17.79 -7.98
CA MET A 1 7.19 -16.82 -7.07
C MET A 1 6.30 -15.63 -6.72
N ARG A 2 5.66 -14.93 -7.67
CA ARG A 2 4.82 -13.73 -7.39
C ARG A 2 3.76 -13.92 -6.29
N LYS A 3 3.03 -15.04 -6.28
CA LYS A 3 1.98 -15.31 -5.27
C LYS A 3 2.54 -15.29 -3.83
N ARG A 4 3.71 -15.88 -3.59
CA ARG A 4 4.34 -15.94 -2.26
C ARG A 4 4.67 -14.54 -1.74
N ASN A 5 5.20 -13.67 -2.60
CA ASN A 5 5.54 -12.29 -2.21
C ASN A 5 4.31 -11.45 -1.88
N VAL A 6 3.17 -11.68 -2.56
CA VAL A 6 1.91 -11.00 -2.22
C VAL A 6 1.45 -11.42 -0.82
N PHE A 7 1.47 -12.70 -0.49
CA PHE A 7 1.08 -13.17 0.86
C PHE A 7 2.01 -12.64 1.95
N LEU A 8 3.33 -12.63 1.72
CA LEU A 8 4.29 -12.06 2.67
C LEU A 8 4.06 -10.55 2.88
N ALA A 9 3.76 -9.82 1.80
CA ALA A 9 3.42 -8.41 1.91
C ALA A 9 2.14 -8.23 2.74
N VAL A 10 1.08 -9.00 2.45
CA VAL A 10 -0.18 -8.95 3.19
C VAL A 10 0.04 -9.24 4.67
N GLU A 11 0.77 -10.30 5.01
CA GLU A 11 1.09 -10.65 6.40
C GLU A 11 1.79 -9.50 7.13
N HIS A 12 2.76 -8.84 6.48
CA HIS A 12 3.42 -7.66 7.04
C HIS A 12 2.44 -6.51 7.32
N PHE A 13 1.52 -6.23 6.40
CA PHE A 13 0.56 -5.15 6.58
C PHE A 13 -0.58 -5.49 7.54
N GLU A 14 -0.97 -6.77 7.67
CA GLU A 14 -1.96 -7.23 8.65
C GLU A 14 -1.43 -7.18 10.10
N GLN A 15 -0.11 -7.35 10.27
CA GLN A 15 0.54 -7.26 11.58
C GLN A 15 0.82 -5.81 12.04
N GLY A 16 0.68 -4.82 11.16
CA GLY A 16 1.01 -3.42 11.43
C GLY A 16 -0.19 -2.48 11.40
N PRO A 17 -0.03 -1.24 11.87
CA PRO A 17 -1.09 -0.22 11.83
C PRO A 17 -1.15 0.39 10.42
N PHE A 18 -1.67 -0.35 9.44
CA PHE A 18 -1.77 0.10 8.05
C PHE A 18 -3.20 0.19 7.52
N GLU A 19 -4.19 -0.08 8.35
CA GLU A 19 -5.58 -0.21 7.93
C GLU A 19 -6.09 1.03 7.18
N LYS A 20 -5.97 2.24 7.75
CA LYS A 20 -6.46 3.45 7.06
C LYS A 20 -5.60 3.83 5.87
N VAL A 21 -4.32 3.50 5.88
CA VAL A 21 -3.41 3.72 4.75
C VAL A 21 -3.87 2.90 3.54
N LEU A 22 -4.08 1.60 3.76
CA LEU A 22 -4.52 0.68 2.72
C LEU A 22 -5.95 0.99 2.28
N GLU A 23 -6.83 1.40 3.19
CA GLU A 23 -8.19 1.80 2.84
C GLU A 23 -8.18 3.07 1.98
N ALA A 24 -7.36 4.07 2.33
CA ALA A 24 -7.19 5.27 1.52
C ALA A 24 -6.63 4.94 0.12
N PHE A 25 -5.69 4.00 0.02
CA PHE A 25 -5.21 3.51 -1.28
C PHE A 25 -6.28 2.79 -2.06
N ARG A 26 -7.08 1.94 -1.42
CA ARG A 26 -8.19 1.21 -2.06
C ARG A 26 -9.21 2.18 -2.65
N VAL A 27 -9.73 3.10 -1.85
CA VAL A 27 -10.68 4.13 -2.30
C VAL A 27 -10.10 4.95 -3.45
N ARG A 28 -8.80 5.27 -3.39
CA ARG A 28 -8.13 6.00 -4.47
C ARG A 28 -8.01 5.19 -5.75
N CYS A 29 -7.63 3.91 -5.65
CA CYS A 29 -7.53 3.00 -6.80
C CYS A 29 -8.89 2.75 -7.44
N GLU A 30 -9.94 2.53 -6.65
CA GLU A 30 -11.31 2.32 -7.15
C GLU A 30 -11.85 3.55 -7.90
N ARG A 31 -11.49 4.75 -7.46
CA ARG A 31 -11.95 6.00 -8.07
C ARG A 31 -11.25 6.35 -9.39
N ILE A 32 -9.95 6.01 -9.54
CA ILE A 32 -9.13 6.41 -10.70
C ILE A 32 -8.91 5.26 -11.69
N GLY A 33 -9.03 4.01 -11.24
CA GLY A 33 -8.78 2.82 -12.06
C GLY A 33 -7.30 2.44 -12.21
N GLU A 34 -6.37 3.28 -11.73
CA GLU A 34 -4.92 3.07 -11.83
C GLU A 34 -4.19 3.45 -10.52
N THR A 35 -2.94 2.99 -10.37
CA THR A 35 -2.03 3.38 -9.27
C THR A 35 -1.48 4.80 -9.46
N ALA A 36 -2.39 5.74 -9.71
CA ALA A 36 -2.10 7.14 -9.96
C ALA A 36 -2.71 8.05 -8.87
N GLY A 37 -1.97 9.10 -8.52
CA GLY A 37 -2.40 10.12 -7.55
C GLY A 37 -1.83 9.96 -6.15
N THR A 38 -2.43 10.67 -5.21
CA THR A 38 -1.94 10.78 -3.82
C THR A 38 -3.07 10.57 -2.81
N ILE A 39 -2.74 10.00 -1.66
CA ILE A 39 -3.57 10.08 -0.45
C ILE A 39 -3.08 11.22 0.45
N TYR A 40 -3.95 11.76 1.29
CA TYR A 40 -3.56 12.68 2.34
C TYR A 40 -3.15 11.90 3.59
N THR A 41 -2.08 12.33 4.25
CA THR A 41 -1.58 11.68 5.49
C THR A 41 -2.20 12.28 6.76
N ALA A 42 -2.87 13.44 6.66
CA ALA A 42 -3.51 14.10 7.80
C ALA A 42 -4.55 13.25 8.58
N PRO A 43 -5.33 12.35 7.94
CA PRO A 43 -6.28 11.48 8.66
C PRO A 43 -5.65 10.27 9.36
N LEU A 44 -4.35 10.01 9.16
CA LEU A 44 -3.67 8.87 9.76
C LEU A 44 -3.40 9.13 11.24
N SER A 45 -3.47 8.09 12.06
CA SER A 45 -2.95 8.18 13.43
C SER A 45 -1.43 8.33 13.40
N TYR A 46 -0.85 8.79 14.52
CA TYR A 46 0.60 8.87 14.65
C TYR A 46 1.28 7.49 14.45
N GLU A 47 0.70 6.42 14.99
CA GLU A 47 1.21 5.05 14.81
C GLU A 47 1.20 4.61 13.35
N GLU A 48 0.11 4.90 12.63
CA GLU A 48 0.00 4.60 11.19
C GLU A 48 1.03 5.42 10.39
N LEU A 49 1.26 6.68 10.79
CA LEU A 49 2.22 7.55 10.15
C LEU A 49 3.67 7.11 10.40
N VAL A 50 3.99 6.64 11.60
CA VAL A 50 5.29 6.05 11.96
C VAL A 50 5.55 4.80 11.14
N ALA A 51 4.61 3.84 11.15
CA ALA A 51 4.74 2.61 10.39
C ALA A 51 4.87 2.86 8.88
N LEU A 52 4.13 3.85 8.37
CA LEU A 52 4.24 4.28 6.97
C LEU A 52 5.60 4.93 6.67
N ALA A 53 6.12 5.76 7.57
CA ALA A 53 7.43 6.38 7.43
C ALA A 53 8.54 5.33 7.38
N ASP A 54 8.51 4.37 8.32
CA ASP A 54 9.44 3.23 8.37
C ASP A 54 9.33 2.36 7.12
N PHE A 55 8.11 2.09 6.65
CA PHE A 55 7.93 1.32 5.42
C PHE A 55 8.53 2.02 4.20
N MET A 56 8.39 3.35 4.13
CA MET A 56 8.87 4.18 3.03
C MET A 56 10.36 4.56 3.13
N ASP A 57 11.04 4.13 4.19
CA ASP A 57 12.40 4.56 4.57
C ASP A 57 12.51 6.11 4.59
N ARG A 58 11.53 6.77 5.22
CA ARG A 58 11.46 8.22 5.39
C ARG A 58 11.27 8.58 6.86
N SER A 59 11.56 9.83 7.23
CA SER A 59 11.18 10.34 8.55
C SER A 59 9.69 10.69 8.59
N VAL A 60 9.08 10.52 9.77
CA VAL A 60 7.71 10.98 10.05
C VAL A 60 7.54 12.46 9.70
N TYR A 61 8.51 13.29 10.10
CA TYR A 61 8.55 14.72 9.77
C TYR A 61 8.40 15.00 8.27
N THR A 62 9.01 14.17 7.41
CA THR A 62 8.89 14.32 5.95
C THR A 62 7.46 14.07 5.48
N LEU A 63 6.78 13.08 6.04
CA LEU A 63 5.39 12.77 5.70
C LEU A 63 4.41 13.81 6.26
N GLU A 64 4.68 14.36 7.43
CA GLU A 64 3.91 15.46 8.02
C GLU A 64 4.05 16.75 7.21
N LEU A 65 5.25 17.06 6.74
CA LEU A 65 5.50 18.25 5.92
C LEU A 65 4.82 18.13 4.55
N GLN A 66 4.93 16.96 3.91
CA GLN A 66 4.34 16.74 2.59
C GLN A 66 2.81 16.62 2.64
N ARG A 67 2.26 16.14 3.77
CA ARG A 67 0.82 15.87 4.00
C ARG A 67 0.15 14.94 2.98
N LYS A 68 0.95 14.34 2.10
CA LYS A 68 0.47 13.51 1.00
C LYS A 68 1.48 12.43 0.66
N LEU A 69 0.97 11.28 0.22
CA LEU A 69 1.77 10.16 -0.26
C LEU A 69 1.31 9.74 -1.65
N SER A 70 2.24 9.60 -2.57
CA SER A 70 2.01 9.10 -3.94
C SER A 70 1.81 7.59 -3.93
N LEU A 71 0.74 7.12 -4.56
CA LEU A 71 0.49 5.68 -4.75
C LEU A 71 1.61 5.03 -5.56
N LYS A 72 2.13 5.74 -6.56
CA LYS A 72 3.25 5.27 -7.39
C LYS A 72 4.52 5.08 -6.54
N ASN A 73 4.86 6.05 -5.70
CA ASN A 73 6.05 5.96 -4.85
C ASN A 73 5.90 4.82 -3.83
N PHE A 74 4.69 4.60 -3.33
CA PHE A 74 4.39 3.47 -2.46
C PHE A 74 4.54 2.14 -3.21
N GLU A 75 4.01 2.03 -4.42
CA GLU A 75 4.12 0.81 -5.24
C GLU A 75 5.57 0.51 -5.64
N GLU A 76 6.38 1.53 -5.97
CA GLU A 76 7.82 1.37 -6.21
C GLU A 76 8.52 0.81 -4.96
N LYS A 77 8.19 1.33 -3.77
CA LYS A 77 8.74 0.82 -2.52
C LYS A 77 8.29 -0.60 -2.21
N LEU A 78 7.01 -0.89 -2.45
CA LEU A 78 6.42 -2.22 -2.32
C LEU A 78 7.14 -3.22 -3.22
N GLN A 79 7.40 -2.88 -4.47
CA GLN A 79 8.12 -3.74 -5.41
C GLN A 79 9.59 -3.91 -5.04
N ALA A 80 10.22 -2.89 -4.45
CA ALA A 80 11.59 -3.00 -3.94
C ALA A 80 11.70 -3.98 -2.76
N LYS A 81 10.74 -3.98 -1.83
CA LYS A 81 10.70 -4.91 -0.69
C LYS A 81 10.16 -6.30 -1.09
N TYR A 82 9.18 -6.33 -2.00
CA TYR A 82 8.49 -7.54 -2.45
C TYR A 82 8.43 -7.58 -3.99
N PRO A 83 9.47 -8.13 -4.65
CA PRO A 83 9.57 -8.13 -6.11
C PRO A 83 8.35 -8.73 -6.80
N GLY A 84 7.80 -7.97 -7.76
CA GLY A 84 6.66 -8.38 -8.59
C GLY A 84 5.28 -8.25 -7.93
N VAL A 85 5.18 -7.62 -6.75
CA VAL A 85 3.90 -7.29 -6.10
C VAL A 85 3.39 -5.94 -6.58
N LYS A 86 2.20 -5.90 -7.16
CA LYS A 86 1.50 -4.64 -7.49
C LYS A 86 0.62 -4.19 -6.33
N LEU A 87 0.43 -2.87 -6.18
CA LEU A 87 -0.43 -2.31 -5.13
C LEU A 87 -1.86 -2.86 -5.22
N GLN A 88 -2.42 -2.95 -6.43
CA GLN A 88 -3.75 -3.54 -6.63
C GLN A 88 -3.84 -5.00 -6.17
N GLN A 89 -2.77 -5.80 -6.35
CA GLN A 89 -2.75 -7.19 -5.90
C GLN A 89 -2.72 -7.28 -4.39
N LEU A 90 -1.91 -6.43 -3.74
CA LEU A 90 -1.86 -6.32 -2.29
C LEU A 90 -3.24 -5.97 -1.73
N LEU A 91 -3.86 -4.90 -2.23
CA LEU A 91 -5.17 -4.43 -1.76
C LEU A 91 -6.27 -5.50 -1.98
N ALA A 92 -6.25 -6.18 -3.13
CA ALA A 92 -7.20 -7.24 -3.41
C ALA A 92 -7.12 -8.39 -2.40
N VAL A 93 -5.91 -8.83 -2.04
CA VAL A 93 -5.73 -9.92 -1.06
C VAL A 93 -6.02 -9.45 0.36
N TYR A 94 -5.52 -8.28 0.74
CA TYR A 94 -5.71 -7.71 2.08
C TYR A 94 -7.19 -7.51 2.43
N PHE A 95 -7.98 -6.91 1.52
CA PHE A 95 -9.38 -6.58 1.81
C PHE A 95 -10.40 -7.68 1.49
N ARG A 96 -10.07 -8.66 0.64
CA ARG A 96 -11.04 -9.71 0.26
C ARG A 96 -10.92 -11.00 1.05
N LYS A 97 -9.83 -11.26 1.79
CA LYS A 97 -9.56 -12.55 2.47
C LYS A 97 -9.88 -13.81 1.64
N GLU A 98 -9.92 -13.70 0.30
CA GLU A 98 -10.15 -14.81 -0.64
C GLU A 98 -9.35 -14.57 -1.93
N ALA A 99 -8.83 -15.67 -2.45
CA ALA A 99 -7.75 -15.75 -3.44
C ALA A 99 -8.03 -14.98 -4.74
N VAL A 100 -7.04 -14.19 -5.16
CA VAL A 100 -7.03 -13.42 -6.43
C VAL A 100 -7.36 -14.32 -7.63
N PRO A 101 -8.41 -14.02 -8.42
CA PRO A 101 -8.42 -14.43 -9.82
C PRO A 101 -7.44 -13.52 -10.55
N LEU A 102 -6.28 -14.08 -10.92
CA LEU A 102 -5.29 -13.42 -11.76
C LEU A 102 -5.94 -13.15 -13.12
N LEU A 103 -6.38 -11.91 -13.34
CA LEU A 103 -6.58 -11.41 -14.70
C LEU A 103 -5.20 -11.20 -15.33
N ASP A 104 -4.59 -12.31 -15.74
CA ASP A 104 -3.65 -12.31 -16.85
C ASP A 104 -4.45 -11.93 -18.10
N LYS A 105 -4.55 -10.63 -18.38
CA LYS A 105 -4.96 -10.17 -19.71
C LYS A 105 -3.77 -10.41 -20.65
N LYS A 106 -3.94 -11.48 -21.41
CA LYS A 106 -3.17 -11.98 -22.55
C LYS A 106 -2.88 -10.89 -23.59
#